data_AF-A0A1V4TED5-F1
#
_entry.id   AF-A0A1V4TED5-F1
#
_cell.length_a   1.000
_cell.length_b   1.000
_cell.length_c   1.000
_cell.angle_alpha   90.00
_cell.angle_beta   90.00
_cell.angle_gamma   90.00
#
_symmetry.space_group_name_H-M   'P 1'
#
loop_
_entity.id
_entity.type
_entity.pdbx_description
1 polymer ?
#
loop_
_entity_poly.entity_id
_entity_poly.type
_entity_poly.pdbx_seq_one_letter_code
_entity_poly.pdbx_strand_id
1 'polypeptide(L)'
;MSKPVTVEWGLEISAVMTVSAVVLLLIGLSDVLEWWFDLGGWGFYLGAVGILLLIVGVIWFASILNRIKRFKVLMLEKSKAAFVRSLDDLEYTAWRLPSKYDSMVMEKKREMGVR
;
A
#
# COMPACT_ATOMS: atom_id res chain seq x y z
N MET A 1 -13.52 -0.17 -16.69
CA MET A 1 -13.56 -1.54 -16.12
C MET A 1 -13.33 -1.42 -14.62
N SER A 2 -14.06 -2.18 -13.81
CA SER A 2 -13.84 -2.24 -12.36
C SER A 2 -12.47 -2.87 -12.07
N LYS A 3 -11.62 -2.19 -11.30
CA LYS A 3 -10.33 -2.73 -10.86
C LYS A 3 -10.56 -3.84 -9.83
N PRO A 4 -9.64 -4.82 -9.70
CA PRO A 4 -9.74 -5.83 -8.65
C PRO A 4 -9.66 -5.17 -7.26
N VAL A 5 -10.41 -5.71 -6.30
CA VAL A 5 -10.53 -5.18 -4.93
C VAL A 5 -9.17 -5.04 -4.24
N THR A 6 -8.23 -5.95 -4.53
CA THR A 6 -6.86 -5.92 -4.00
C THR A 6 -6.05 -4.69 -4.44
N VAL A 7 -6.40 -4.07 -5.57
CA VAL A 7 -5.76 -2.84 -6.08
C VAL A 7 -6.49 -1.61 -5.57
N GLU A 8 -7.82 -1.65 -5.54
CA GLU A 8 -8.64 -0.50 -5.12
C GLU A 8 -8.54 -0.23 -3.61
N TRP A 9 -8.58 -1.30 -2.81
CA TRP A 9 -8.51 -1.24 -1.35
C TRP A 9 -7.15 -1.71 -0.81
N GLY A 10 -6.14 -1.89 -1.66
CA GLY A 10 -4.85 -2.47 -1.28
C GLY A 10 -4.14 -1.73 -0.16
N LEU A 11 -4.24 -0.39 -0.13
CA LEU A 11 -3.66 0.42 0.96
C LEU A 11 -4.37 0.12 2.28
N GLU A 12 -5.69 0.00 2.25
CA GLU A 12 -6.51 -0.21 3.44
C GLU A 12 -6.33 -1.64 3.97
N ILE A 13 -6.32 -2.63 3.07
CA ILE A 13 -6.07 -4.04 3.43
C ILE A 13 -4.66 -4.20 4.03
N SER A 14 -3.64 -3.61 3.41
CA SER A 14 -2.27 -3.68 3.94
C SER A 14 -2.14 -2.94 5.28
N ALA A 15 -2.83 -1.81 5.47
CA ALA A 15 -2.88 -1.11 6.74
C ALA A 15 -3.57 -1.95 7.82
N VAL A 16 -4.75 -2.50 7.56
CA VAL A 16 -5.48 -3.37 8.50
C VAL A 16 -4.65 -4.59 8.86
N MET A 17 -4.02 -5.24 7.88
CA MET A 17 -3.15 -6.39 8.11
C MET A 17 -1.96 -6.01 9.01
N THR A 18 -1.30 -4.87 8.74
CA THR A 18 -0.18 -4.39 9.56
C THR A 18 -0.63 -4.08 10.99
N VAL A 19 -1.77 -3.41 11.16
CA VAL A 19 -2.33 -3.10 12.50
C VAL A 19 -2.66 -4.39 13.24
N SER A 20 -3.32 -5.34 12.60
CA SER A 20 -3.64 -6.63 13.20
C SER A 20 -2.39 -7.40 13.62
N ALA A 21 -1.31 -7.33 12.82
CA ALA A 21 -0.04 -7.95 13.13
C ALA A 21 0.64 -7.32 14.36
N VAL A 22 0.59 -5.99 14.48
CA VAL A 22 1.05 -5.28 15.68
C VAL A 22 0.26 -5.72 16.90
N VAL A 23 -1.06 -5.80 16.80
CA VAL A 23 -1.93 -6.25 17.91
C VAL A 23 -1.56 -7.67 18.36
N LEU A 24 -1.38 -8.61 17.42
CA LEU A 24 -0.97 -9.98 17.73
C LEU A 24 0.40 -10.04 18.40
N LEU A 25 1.34 -9.22 17.94
CA LEU A 25 2.67 -9.12 18.54
C LEU A 25 2.59 -8.59 19.97
N LEU A 26 1.79 -7.55 20.22
CA LEU A 26 1.59 -7.00 21.56
C LEU A 26 0.95 -8.04 22.49
N ILE A 27 -0.06 -8.79 22.03
CA ILE A 27 -0.68 -9.86 22.82
C ILE A 27 0.36 -10.93 23.17
N GLY A 28 1.11 -11.41 22.18
CA GLY A 28 2.15 -12.42 22.41
C GLY A 28 3.26 -11.93 23.34
N LEU A 29 3.63 -10.65 23.25
CA LEU A 29 4.64 -10.04 24.13
C LEU A 29 4.11 -9.86 25.56
N SER A 30 2.85 -9.46 25.72
CA SER A 30 2.21 -9.33 27.03
C SER A 30 2.07 -10.67 27.75
N ASP A 31 1.88 -11.76 27.00
CA ASP A 31 1.88 -13.13 27.53
C ASP A 31 3.26 -13.56 28.03
N VAL A 32 4.30 -13.37 27.20
CA VAL A 32 5.69 -13.71 27.55
C VAL A 32 6.20 -12.90 28.73
N LEU A 33 5.72 -11.67 28.90
CA LEU A 33 6.05 -10.79 30.03
C LEU A 33 5.15 -10.99 31.27
N GLU A 34 4.21 -11.93 31.23
CA GLU A 34 3.24 -12.21 32.31
C GLU A 34 2.48 -10.96 32.79
N TRP A 35 2.24 -10.01 31.88
CA TRP A 35 1.75 -8.68 32.28
C TRP A 35 0.21 -8.61 32.36
N TRP A 36 -0.48 -9.05 31.30
CA TRP A 36 -1.94 -8.90 31.17
C TRP A 36 -2.65 -10.17 30.69
N PHE A 37 -1.95 -11.01 29.93
CA PHE A 37 -2.50 -12.24 29.35
C PHE A 37 -1.68 -13.41 29.88
N ASP A 38 -2.38 -14.49 30.22
CA ASP A 38 -1.77 -15.78 30.52
C ASP A 38 -2.47 -16.83 29.64
N LEU A 39 -1.83 -17.09 28.52
CA LEU A 39 -2.22 -18.02 27.46
C LEU A 39 -1.44 -19.35 27.62
N GLY A 40 -0.79 -19.58 28.76
CA GLY A 40 -0.13 -20.85 29.08
C GLY A 40 0.93 -21.28 28.07
N GLY A 41 1.63 -20.32 27.44
CA GLY A 41 2.68 -20.56 26.45
C GLY A 41 2.25 -20.41 24.99
N TRP A 42 0.96 -20.18 24.70
CA TRP A 42 0.51 -19.89 23.33
C TRP A 42 0.90 -18.48 22.84
N GLY A 43 1.23 -17.56 23.74
CA GLY A 43 1.64 -16.20 23.37
C GLY A 43 2.96 -16.15 22.60
N PHE A 44 3.89 -17.08 22.83
CA PHE A 44 5.11 -17.17 22.03
C PHE A 44 4.79 -17.41 20.53
N TYR A 45 3.87 -18.34 20.24
CA TYR A 45 3.45 -18.63 18.87
C TYR A 45 2.66 -17.47 18.25
N LEU A 46 1.78 -16.82 19.03
CA LEU A 46 1.05 -15.62 18.59
C LEU A 46 2.00 -14.46 18.26
N GLY A 47 3.02 -14.24 19.10
CA GLY A 47 4.06 -13.25 18.86
C GLY A 47 4.86 -13.55 17.59
N ALA A 48 5.25 -14.81 17.39
CA ALA A 48 5.96 -15.24 16.19
C ALA A 48 5.13 -15.03 14.91
N VAL A 49 3.84 -15.37 14.92
CA VAL A 49 2.90 -15.11 13.82
C VAL A 49 2.72 -13.61 13.60
N GLY A 50 2.60 -12.84 14.67
CA GLY A 50 2.54 -11.38 14.63
C GLY A 50 3.74 -10.77 13.90
N ILE A 51 4.97 -11.22 14.22
CA ILE A 51 6.19 -10.76 13.54
C ILE A 51 6.16 -11.09 12.04
N LEU A 52 5.80 -12.32 11.67
CA LEU A 52 5.75 -12.73 10.27
C LEU A 52 4.72 -11.92 9.48
N LEU A 53 3.51 -11.75 10.01
CA LEU A 53 2.47 -10.92 9.39
C LEU A 53 2.89 -9.45 9.31
N LEU A 54 3.61 -8.95 10.31
CA LEU A 54 4.09 -7.57 10.33
C LEU A 54 5.09 -7.32 9.20
N ILE A 55 6.03 -8.25 8.99
CA ILE A 55 7.01 -8.15 7.90
C ILE A 55 6.28 -8.10 6.54
N VAL A 56 5.34 -9.01 6.31
CA VAL A 56 4.57 -9.05 5.06
C VAL A 56 3.73 -7.76 4.88
N GLY A 57 3.08 -7.30 5.95
CA GLY A 57 2.26 -6.08 5.95
C GLY A 57 3.06 -4.84 5.63
N VAL A 58 4.20 -4.66 6.31
CA VAL A 58 5.09 -3.52 6.11
C VAL A 58 5.67 -3.52 4.70
N ILE A 59 6.12 -4.67 4.18
CA ILE A 59 6.65 -4.76 2.81
C ILE A 59 5.58 -4.41 1.78
N TRP A 60 4.37 -4.96 1.94
CA TRP A 60 3.28 -4.69 1.00
C TRP A 60 2.85 -3.21 1.05
N PHE A 61 2.71 -2.66 2.25
CA PHE A 61 2.39 -1.25 2.48
C PHE A 61 3.45 -0.32 1.86
N ALA A 62 4.74 -0.60 2.09
CA ALA A 62 5.84 0.15 1.50
C ALA A 62 5.85 0.07 -0.04
N SER A 63 5.53 -1.10 -0.62
CA SER A 63 5.40 -1.27 -2.07
C SER A 63 4.32 -0.36 -2.66
N ILE A 64 3.15 -0.27 -1.99
CA ILE A 64 2.05 0.60 -2.42
C ILE A 64 2.46 2.07 -2.32
N LEU A 65 3.08 2.48 -1.21
CA LEU A 65 3.56 3.85 -1.03
C LEU A 65 4.60 4.24 -2.08
N ASN A 66 5.51 3.35 -2.44
CA ASN A 66 6.51 3.61 -3.48
C ASN A 66 5.86 3.79 -4.86
N ARG A 67 4.80 3.03 -5.19
CA ARG A 67 4.01 3.23 -6.43
C ARG A 67 3.32 4.58 -6.44
N ILE A 68 2.72 4.99 -5.32
CA ILE A 68 2.08 6.31 -5.18
C ILE A 68 3.12 7.43 -5.33
N LYS A 69 4.30 7.29 -4.71
CA LYS A 69 5.39 8.27 -4.85
C LYS A 69 5.84 8.41 -6.30
N ARG A 70 6.07 7.29 -7.00
CA ARG A 70 6.47 7.29 -8.42
C ARG A 70 5.41 7.96 -9.28
N PHE A 71 4.13 7.68 -9.05
CA PHE A 71 3.02 8.35 -9.72
C PHE A 71 3.04 9.87 -9.51
N LYS A 72 3.21 10.33 -8.26
CA LYS A 72 3.27 11.76 -7.94
C LYS A 72 4.43 12.46 -8.66
N VAL A 73 5.60 11.82 -8.75
CA VAL A 73 6.76 12.37 -9.47
C VAL A 73 6.46 12.53 -10.96
N LEU A 74 5.87 11.51 -11.60
CA LEU A 74 5.46 11.58 -13.01
C LEU A 74 4.35 12.65 -13.23
N MET A 75 3.48 12.83 -12.24
CA MET A 75 2.45 13.88 -12.26
C MET A 75 3.00 15.30 -12.06
N LEU A 76 4.22 15.50 -11.58
CA LEU A 76 4.84 16.83 -11.44
C LEU A 76 5.46 17.35 -12.74
N GLU A 77 5.62 16.50 -13.76
CA GLU A 77 6.24 16.87 -15.03
C GLU A 77 5.43 17.98 -15.73
N LYS A 78 6.08 19.13 -16.01
CA LYS A 78 5.44 20.32 -16.61
C LYS A 78 5.67 20.43 -18.12
N SER A 79 6.68 19.73 -18.66
CA SER A 79 6.98 19.78 -20.09
C SER A 79 6.09 18.81 -20.87
N LYS A 80 5.42 19.30 -21.92
CA LYS A 80 4.54 18.48 -22.78
C LYS A 80 5.30 17.32 -23.43
N ALA A 81 6.52 17.56 -23.92
CA ALA A 81 7.33 16.52 -24.56
C ALA A 81 7.79 15.43 -23.58
N ALA A 82 8.19 15.83 -22.36
CA ALA A 82 8.57 14.88 -21.31
C ALA A 82 7.36 14.09 -20.77
N PHE A 83 6.19 14.74 -20.70
CA PHE A 83 4.94 14.09 -20.33
C PHE A 83 4.52 13.03 -21.35
N VAL A 84 4.54 13.33 -22.65
CA VAL A 84 4.21 12.35 -23.70
C VAL A 84 5.16 11.14 -23.64
N ARG A 85 6.45 11.37 -23.42
CA ARG A 85 7.44 10.27 -23.29
C ARG A 85 7.21 9.39 -22.07
N SER A 86 6.72 9.96 -20.97
CA SER A 86 6.44 9.23 -19.71
C SER A 86 4.98 8.81 -19.56
N LEU A 87 4.15 9.04 -20.59
CA LEU A 87 2.71 8.81 -20.54
C LEU A 87 2.39 7.32 -20.36
N ASP A 88 3.04 6.45 -21.14
CA ASP A 88 2.87 5.01 -21.05
C ASP A 88 3.23 4.49 -19.64
N ASP A 89 4.33 4.99 -19.08
CA ASP A 89 4.79 4.68 -17.72
C ASP A 89 3.81 5.18 -16.65
N LEU A 90 3.24 6.37 -16.87
CA LEU A 90 2.26 6.98 -15.98
C LEU A 90 0.94 6.20 -16.01
N GLU A 91 0.44 5.83 -17.20
CA GLU A 91 -0.76 5.01 -17.38
C GLU A 91 -0.58 3.62 -16.77
N TYR A 92 0.57 2.99 -17.00
CA TYR A 92 0.90 1.70 -16.39
C TYR A 92 0.92 1.78 -14.85
N THR A 93 1.47 2.87 -14.32
CA THR A 93 1.51 3.12 -12.87
C THR A 93 0.10 3.39 -12.32
N ALA A 94 -0.71 4.17 -13.03
CA ALA A 94 -2.10 4.50 -12.68
C ALA A 94 -2.98 3.24 -12.67
N TRP A 95 -2.82 2.37 -13.66
CA TRP A 95 -3.56 1.11 -13.75
C TRP A 95 -3.37 0.23 -12.51
N ARG A 96 -2.16 0.25 -11.93
CA ARG A 96 -1.79 -0.48 -10.70
C ARG A 96 -2.18 0.22 -9.40
N LEU A 97 -2.76 1.41 -9.48
CA LEU A 97 -3.23 2.21 -8.35
C LEU A 97 -4.77 2.25 -8.32
N PRO A 98 -5.38 2.70 -7.21
CA PRO A 98 -6.83 2.88 -7.11
C PRO A 98 -7.41 3.71 -8.27
N SER A 99 -8.68 3.48 -8.60
CA SER A 99 -9.40 4.13 -9.71
C SER A 99 -9.30 5.67 -9.70
N LYS A 100 -9.19 6.29 -8.53
CA LYS A 100 -8.93 7.74 -8.35
C LYS A 100 -7.70 8.25 -9.11
N TYR A 101 -6.65 7.44 -9.23
CA TYR A 101 -5.42 7.84 -9.91
C TYR A 101 -5.60 7.89 -11.44
N ASP A 102 -6.46 7.05 -12.02
CA ASP A 102 -6.78 7.12 -13.46
C ASP A 102 -7.48 8.44 -13.79
N SER A 103 -8.43 8.90 -12.95
CA SER A 103 -9.09 10.19 -13.15
C SER A 103 -8.10 11.36 -13.12
N MET A 104 -7.08 11.30 -12.26
CA MET A 104 -6.03 12.33 -12.19
C MET A 104 -5.17 12.37 -13.46
N VAL A 105 -4.86 11.21 -14.06
CA VAL A 105 -4.14 11.14 -15.34
C VAL A 105 -4.98 11.73 -16.47
N MET A 106 -6.27 11.42 -16.52
CA MET A 106 -7.18 11.95 -17.55
C MET A 106 -7.33 13.47 -17.47
N GLU A 107 -7.40 14.02 -16.25
CA GLU A 107 -7.41 15.47 -16.03
C GLU A 107 -6.12 16.11 -16.54
N LYS A 108 -4.96 15.55 -16.20
CA LYS A 108 -3.66 16.05 -16.67
C LYS A 108 -3.47 15.92 -18.18
N LYS A 109 -3.95 14.84 -18.81
CA LYS A 109 -3.98 14.70 -20.28
C LYS A 109 -4.76 15.85 -20.93
N ARG A 110 -5.92 16.18 -20.37
CA ARG A 110 -6.77 17.28 -20.83
C ARG A 110 -6.08 18.63 -20.68
N GLU A 111 -5.41 18.90 -19.56
CA GLU A 111 -4.62 20.12 -19.34
C GLU A 111 -3.49 20.27 -20.36
N MET A 112 -2.80 19.17 -20.69
CA MET A 112 -1.65 19.18 -21.60
C MET A 112 -2.05 19.12 -23.09
N GLY A 113 -3.35 19.01 -23.39
CA GLY A 113 -3.87 18.89 -24.75
C GLY A 113 -3.36 17.63 -25.46
N VAL A 114 -3.33 16.51 -24.74
CA VAL A 114 -2.99 15.17 -25.24
C VAL A 114 -4.26 14.32 -25.18
N ARG A 115 -4.54 13.54 -26.23
CA ARG A 115 -5.71 12.64 -26.29
C ARG A 115 -5.54 11.43 -25.37
#